data_AF-A0A0R3CP58-F1
#
_entry.id   AF-A0A0R3CP58-F1
#
_cell.length_a   1.000
_cell.length_b   1.000
_cell.length_c   1.000
_cell.angle_alpha   90.00
_cell.angle_beta   90.00
_cell.angle_gamma   90.00
#
_symmetry.space_group_name_H-M   'P 1'
#
loop_
_entity.id
_entity.type
_entity.pdbx_description
1 polymer ?
#
loop_
_entity_poly.entity_id
_entity_poly.type
_entity_poly.pdbx_seq_one_letter_code
_entity_poly.pdbx_strand_id
1 'polypeptide(L)' 'MVDAHQVNTIIATTLCAFFERLPDAQIGTEEAKLLAKQITEALNAAGLQIVPVAPASTRP' A
#
# COMPACT_ATOMS: atom_id res chain seq x y z
N MET A 1 12.71 -10.63 -2.99
CA MET A 1 12.18 -9.85 -1.85
C MET A 1 11.32 -8.75 -2.45
N VAL A 2 10.08 -8.58 -1.99
CA VAL A 2 9.27 -7.45 -2.45
C VAL A 2 9.94 -6.17 -2.00
N ASP A 3 10.06 -5.21 -2.90
CA ASP A 3 10.56 -3.89 -2.54
C ASP A 3 9.53 -3.20 -1.63
N ALA A 4 9.90 -3.02 -0.35
CA ALA A 4 9.07 -2.34 0.63
C ALA A 4 8.73 -0.90 0.19
N HIS A 5 9.62 -0.25 -0.56
CA HIS A 5 9.37 1.06 -1.13
C HIS A 5 8.25 1.01 -2.18
N GLN A 6 8.23 -0.03 -3.01
CA GLN A 6 7.19 -0.24 -4.02
C GLN A 6 5.82 -0.47 -3.36
N VAL A 7 5.75 -1.34 -2.34
CA VAL A 7 4.51 -1.60 -1.60
C VAL A 7 3.99 -0.34 -0.92
N ASN A 8 4.86 0.40 -0.24
CA ASN A 8 4.47 1.65 0.41
C ASN A 8 3.98 2.69 -0.61
N THR A 9 4.61 2.76 -1.79
CA THR A 9 4.17 3.66 -2.86
C THR A 9 2.78 3.29 -3.37
N ILE A 10 2.52 2.00 -3.63
CA ILE A 10 1.21 1.51 -4.09
C ILE A 10 0.11 1.86 -3.09
N ILE A 11 0.35 1.60 -1.80
CA ILE A 11 -0.60 1.91 -0.73
C ILE A 11 -0.82 3.42 -0.64
N ALA A 12 0.25 4.22 -0.64
CA ALA A 12 0.16 5.68 -0.56
C ALA A 12 -0.64 6.29 -1.72
N THR A 13 -0.39 5.85 -2.95
CA THR A 13 -1.16 6.29 -4.13
C THR A 13 -2.65 5.94 -4.01
N THR A 14 -2.95 4.75 -3.50
CA THR A 14 -4.34 4.30 -3.29
C THR A 14 -5.04 5.15 -2.23
N LEU A 15 -4.33 5.48 -1.15
CA LEU A 15 -4.84 6.38 -0.11
C LEU A 15 -5.13 7.77 -0.68
N CYS A 16 -4.19 8.38 -1.40
CA CYS A 16 -4.42 9.67 -2.04
C CYS A 16 -5.69 9.64 -2.93
N ALA A 17 -5.82 8.65 -3.80
CA ALA A 17 -6.99 8.51 -4.68
C ALA A 17 -8.31 8.26 -3.92
N PHE A 18 -8.26 7.61 -2.75
CA PHE A 18 -9.42 7.42 -1.89
C PHE A 18 -9.87 8.75 -1.25
N PHE A 19 -8.91 9.49 -0.68
CA PHE A 19 -9.19 10.76 -0.01
C PHE A 19 -9.54 11.88 -1.00
N GLU A 20 -9.02 11.86 -2.24
CA GLU A 20 -9.45 12.79 -3.31
C GLU A 20 -10.96 12.72 -3.60
N ARG A 21 -11.61 11.59 -3.28
CA ARG A 21 -13.05 11.40 -3.48
C ARG A 21 -13.89 11.81 -2.27
N LEU A 22 -13.25 12.20 -1.16
CA LEU A 22 -13.92 12.62 0.06
C LEU A 22 -13.90 14.15 0.15
N PRO A 23 -15.07 14.81 0.18
CA PRO A 23 -15.14 16.28 0.19
C PRO A 23 -14.57 16.89 1.48
N ASP A 24 -14.65 16.16 2.60
CA ASP A 24 -14.27 16.66 3.94
C ASP A 24 -12.91 16.15 4.43
N ALA A 25 -12.25 15.26 3.68
CA ALA A 25 -11.00 14.63 4.12
C ALA A 25 -10.01 14.61 2.95
N GLN A 26 -9.04 15.51 2.97
CA GLN A 26 -7.89 15.46 2.09
C GLN A 26 -6.69 14.95 2.87
N ILE A 27 -5.95 14.01 2.27
CA ILE A 27 -4.68 13.52 2.79
C ILE A 27 -3.54 14.12 1.96
N GLY A 28 -2.49 14.58 2.62
CA GLY A 28 -1.26 14.98 1.92
C GLY A 28 -0.46 13.77 1.45
N THR A 29 0.32 13.91 0.37
CA THR A 29 1.18 12.84 -0.16
C THR A 29 2.13 12.25 0.89
N GLU A 30 2.72 13.09 1.74
CA GLU A 30 3.64 12.62 2.79
C GLU A 30 2.90 11.90 3.93
N GLU A 31 1.68 12.34 4.23
CA GLU A 31 0.82 11.70 5.24
C GLU A 31 0.34 10.33 4.74
N ALA A 32 -0.02 10.23 3.46
CA ALA A 32 -0.34 8.96 2.81
C ALA A 32 0.84 7.98 2.79
N LYS A 33 2.07 8.46 2.55
CA LYS A 33 3.29 7.64 2.63
C LYS A 33 3.57 7.15 4.05
N LEU A 34 3.37 8.01 5.06
CA LEU A 34 3.53 7.63 6.46
C LEU A 34 2.50 6.57 6.84
N LEU A 35 1.24 6.76 6.46
CA LEU A 35 0.17 5.80 6.71
C LEU A 35 0.45 4.46 6.02
N ALA A 36 0.92 4.49 4.77
CA ALA A 36 1.34 3.29 4.05
C ALA A 36 2.43 2.51 4.77
N LYS A 37 3.45 3.23 5.29
CA LYS A 37 4.51 2.61 6.10
C LYS A 37 3.96 1.98 7.38
N GLN A 38 3.08 2.67 8.10
CA GLN A 38 2.46 2.15 9.33
C GLN A 38 1.63 0.90 9.08
N ILE A 39 0.89 0.85 7.96
CA ILE A 39 0.14 -0.35 7.54
C ILE A 39 1.09 -1.52 7.31
N THR A 40 2.17 -1.30 6.56
CA THR A 40 3.19 -2.35 6.30
C THR A 40 3.86 -2.82 7.59
N GLU A 41 4.18 -1.93 8.51
CA GLU A 41 4.75 -2.27 9.83
C GLU A 41 3.77 -3.07 10.69
N ALA A 42 2.49 -2.70 10.71
CA ALA A 42 1.45 -3.42 11.44
C ALA A 42 1.25 -4.86 10.89
N LEU A 43 1.29 -5.02 9.56
CA LEU A 43 1.24 -6.34 8.93
C LEU A 43 2.44 -7.19 9.35
N ASN A 44 3.65 -6.63 9.29
CA ASN A 44 4.86 -7.33 9.72
C ASN A 44 4.80 -7.72 11.20
N ALA A 45 4.30 -6.83 12.07
CA ALA A 45 4.14 -7.11 13.50
C ALA A 45 3.14 -8.24 13.77
N ALA A 46 2.14 -8.40 12.91
CA ALA A 46 1.19 -9.52 12.93
C ALA A 46 1.74 -10.81 12.30
N GLY A 47 2.99 -10.82 11.82
CA GLY A 47 3.59 -11.94 11.10
C GLY A 47 3.05 -12.14 9.68
N LEU A 48 2.33 -11.15 9.14
CA LEU A 48 1.83 -11.15 7.77
C LEU A 48 2.85 -10.51 6.84
N GLN A 49 2.96 -11.03 5.62
CA GLN A 49 3.86 -10.48 4.60
C GLN A 49 3.09 -10.22 3.31
N ILE A 50 3.32 -9.05 2.71
CA ILE A 50 2.86 -8.75 1.36
C ILE A 50 3.85 -9.37 0.38
N VAL A 51 3.38 -10.37 -0.36
CA VAL A 51 4.15 -11.06 -1.41
C VAL A 51 3.50 -10.83 -2.77
N PRO A 52 4.27 -10.78 -3.87
CA PRO A 52 3.69 -10.65 -5.19
C PRO A 52 2.97 -11.95 -5.48
N VAL A 53 1.73 -11.86 -5.94
CA VAL A 53 1.03 -13.03 -6.46
C VAL A 53 1.78 -13.43 -7.73
N ALA A 54 2.30 -14.66 -7.78
CA ALA A 54 2.86 -15.19 -9.03
C ALA A 54 1.79 -15.05 -10.11
N PRO A 55 2.12 -14.57 -11.32
CA PRO A 55 1.13 -14.50 -12.39
C PRO A 55 0.55 -15.90 -12.54
N ALA A 56 -0.78 -16.01 -12.41
CA ALA A 56 -1.47 -17.27 -12.65
C ALA A 56 -0.98 -17.75 -14.01
N SER A 57 -0.24 -18.87 -14.02
CA SER A 57 0.18 -19.48 -15.27
C SER A 57 -1.11 -19.78 -16.02
N THR A 58 -1.48 -18.91 -16.96
CA THR A 58 -2.41 -19.23 -18.03
C THR A 58 -1.74 -20.35 -18.79
N ARG A 59 -2.04 -21.58 -18.37
CA ARG A 59 -1.60 -22.80 -19.02
C ARG A 59 -2.17 -22.74 -20.46
N PRO A 60 -1.32 -22.85 -21.50
CA PRO A 60 -1.78 -22.81 -22.89
C PRO A 60 -2.73 -23.96 -23.23
#